data_AF-A0A1H6SQI6-F1
#
_entry.id   AF-A0A1H6SQI6-F1
#
_cell.length_a   1.000
_cell.length_b   1.000
_cell.length_c   1.000
_cell.angle_alpha   90.00
_cell.angle_beta   90.00
_cell.angle_gamma   90.00
#
_symmetry.space_group_name_H-M   'P 1'
#
loop_
_entity.id
_entity.type
_entity.pdbx_description
1 polymer ?
#
loop_
_entity_poly.entity_id
_entity_poly.type
_entity_poly.pdbx_seq_one_letter_code
_entity_poly.pdbx_strand_id
1 'polypeptide(L)'
;MTKLRAPLSIDAALARIAGQDGVGGWAGMAQATGYHERTVRGWGDPDRDEQPPLTACVTLGILYRQSGGVGDPLLQAHADMVGGSDAAAFADKHELRRESISFIRETGDASLALLEAAEPDAGEAENARASKEVLDVRNWADRILARLGRKPP
;
A
#
# COMPACT_ATOMS: atom_id res chain seq x y z
N MET A 1 -23.64 16.98 -4.79
CA MET A 1 -23.25 15.55 -4.88
C MET A 1 -21.77 15.45 -4.58
N THR A 2 -21.43 15.10 -3.34
CA THR A 2 -20.05 14.82 -2.93
C THR A 2 -19.69 13.43 -3.42
N LYS A 3 -18.94 13.33 -4.53
CA LYS A 3 -18.37 12.06 -5.00
C LYS A 3 -17.55 11.46 -3.85
N LEU A 4 -17.78 10.18 -3.54
CA LEU A 4 -17.07 9.46 -2.49
C LEU A 4 -15.62 9.25 -2.96
N ARG A 5 -14.66 9.95 -2.36
CA ARG A 5 -13.24 9.85 -2.72
C ARG A 5 -12.61 8.76 -1.88
N ALA A 6 -12.20 7.66 -2.53
CA ALA A 6 -11.48 6.62 -1.83
C ALA A 6 -10.14 7.20 -1.31
N PRO A 7 -9.74 6.93 -0.06
CA PRO A 7 -8.50 7.45 0.53
C PRO A 7 -7.21 6.98 -0.17
N LEU A 8 -7.33 6.12 -1.19
CA LEU A 8 -6.25 5.46 -1.93
C LEU A 8 -6.41 5.66 -3.46
N SER A 9 -6.97 6.80 -3.88
CA SER A 9 -7.23 7.11 -5.29
C SER A 9 -6.20 8.08 -5.87
N ILE A 10 -6.08 8.13 -7.20
CA ILE A 10 -5.27 9.14 -7.90
C ILE A 10 -5.68 10.57 -7.48
N ASP A 11 -6.98 10.84 -7.29
CA ASP A 11 -7.47 12.12 -6.78
C ASP A 11 -6.91 12.45 -5.40
N ALA A 12 -6.96 11.50 -4.46
CA ALA A 12 -6.43 11.69 -3.11
C ALA A 12 -4.91 11.90 -3.13
N ALA A 13 -4.18 11.16 -3.96
CA ALA A 13 -2.75 11.33 -4.14
C ALA A 13 -2.40 12.73 -4.70
N LEU A 14 -3.11 13.19 -5.73
CA LEU A 14 -2.92 14.52 -6.31
C LEU A 14 -3.24 15.62 -5.31
N ALA A 15 -4.33 15.49 -4.55
CA ALA A 15 -4.70 16.44 -3.51
C ALA A 15 -3.66 16.51 -2.40
N ARG A 16 -3.06 15.38 -2.02
CA ARG A 16 -1.96 15.32 -1.04
C ARG A 16 -0.70 16.02 -1.55
N ILE A 17 -0.36 15.85 -2.83
CA ILE A 17 0.78 16.54 -3.44
C ILE A 17 0.52 18.05 -3.49
N ALA A 18 -0.69 18.46 -3.92
CA ALA A 18 -1.07 19.87 -3.97
C ALA A 18 -1.10 20.53 -2.58
N GLY A 19 -1.42 19.78 -1.52
CA GLY A 19 -1.44 20.27 -0.15
C GLY A 19 -0.06 20.44 0.50
N GLN A 20 1.03 20.05 -0.16
CA GLN A 20 2.38 20.22 0.36
C GLN A 20 2.86 21.65 0.09
N ASP A 21 3.21 22.39 1.15
CA ASP A 21 3.54 23.82 1.07
C ASP A 21 4.61 24.15 0.01
N GLY A 22 5.67 23.32 -0.07
CA GLY A 22 6.75 23.53 -1.03
C GLY A 22 6.42 23.20 -2.48
N VAL A 23 5.22 22.67 -2.79
CA VAL A 23 4.80 22.32 -4.15
C VAL A 23 4.15 23.50 -4.87
N GLY A 24 3.59 24.47 -4.13
CA GLY A 24 2.87 25.61 -4.73
C GLY A 24 1.47 25.25 -5.26
N GLY A 25 0.86 24.19 -4.71
CA GLY A 25 -0.49 23.77 -5.08
C GLY A 25 -0.60 23.22 -6.50
N TRP A 26 -1.82 23.27 -7.03
CA TRP A 26 -2.14 22.77 -8.38
C TRP A 26 -1.38 23.50 -9.49
N ALA A 27 -1.12 24.81 -9.31
CA ALA A 27 -0.37 25.60 -10.28
C ALA A 27 1.10 25.16 -10.36
N GLY A 28 1.74 24.87 -9.22
CA GLY A 28 3.12 24.34 -9.21
C GLY A 28 3.22 22.94 -9.82
N MET A 29 2.23 22.08 -9.59
CA MET A 29 2.13 20.77 -10.26
C MET A 29 1.98 20.90 -11.78
N ALA A 30 1.17 21.85 -12.25
CA ALA A 30 0.99 22.14 -13.68
C ALA A 30 2.30 22.63 -14.31
N GLN A 31 2.99 23.57 -13.66
CA GLN A 31 4.29 24.08 -14.12
C GLN A 31 5.34 22.97 -14.20
N ALA A 32 5.44 22.12 -13.19
CA ALA A 32 6.43 21.05 -13.15
C ALA A 32 6.20 20.00 -14.24
N THR A 33 4.93 19.66 -14.52
CA THR A 33 4.58 18.62 -15.49
C THR A 33 4.42 19.14 -16.93
N GLY A 34 4.31 20.46 -17.11
CA GLY A 34 4.06 21.08 -18.41
C GLY A 34 2.61 20.98 -18.91
N TYR A 35 1.69 20.46 -18.08
CA TYR A 35 0.27 20.35 -18.41
C TYR A 35 -0.52 21.54 -17.86
N HIS A 36 -1.69 21.80 -18.44
CA HIS A 36 -2.62 22.78 -17.87
C HIS A 36 -3.14 22.33 -16.51
N GLU A 37 -3.34 23.27 -15.58
CA GLU A 37 -3.87 22.98 -14.23
C GLU A 37 -5.19 22.20 -14.27
N ARG A 38 -6.07 22.53 -15.22
CA ARG A 38 -7.33 21.81 -15.44
C ARG A 38 -7.11 20.34 -15.79
N THR A 39 -6.08 20.04 -16.57
CA THR A 39 -5.70 18.67 -16.93
C THR A 39 -5.18 17.93 -15.70
N VAL A 40 -4.29 18.55 -14.92
CA VAL A 40 -3.73 17.97 -13.70
C VAL A 40 -4.82 17.64 -12.67
N ARG A 41 -5.78 18.56 -12.45
CA ARG A 41 -6.95 18.31 -11.60
C ARG A 41 -7.88 17.24 -12.16
N GLY A 42 -7.93 17.12 -13.49
CA GLY A 42 -8.79 16.18 -14.20
C GLY A 42 -8.38 14.72 -14.04
N TRP A 43 -7.09 14.44 -13.81
CA TRP A 43 -6.56 13.09 -13.64
C TRP A 43 -7.14 12.33 -12.43
N GLY A 44 -7.67 13.04 -11.45
CA GLY A 44 -8.37 12.44 -10.30
C GLY A 44 -9.85 12.16 -10.55
N ASP A 45 -10.44 12.62 -11.65
CA ASP A 45 -11.88 12.49 -11.87
C ASP A 45 -12.25 11.07 -12.32
N PRO A 46 -13.03 10.30 -11.54
CA PRO A 46 -13.42 8.95 -11.92
C PRO A 46 -14.30 8.88 -13.17
N ASP A 47 -14.88 10.01 -13.62
CA ASP A 47 -15.70 10.07 -14.83
C ASP A 47 -14.87 10.36 -16.10
N ARG A 48 -13.53 10.46 -15.97
CA ARG A 48 -12.63 10.74 -17.10
C ARG A 48 -11.66 9.59 -17.30
N ASP A 49 -11.53 9.15 -18.55
CA ASP A 49 -10.57 8.10 -18.93
C ASP A 49 -9.12 8.59 -18.91
N GLU A 50 -8.91 9.92 -18.90
CA GLU A 50 -7.60 10.55 -18.89
C GLU A 50 -6.87 10.32 -17.56
N GLN A 51 -5.89 9.42 -17.59
CA GLN A 51 -4.98 9.15 -16.47
C GLN A 51 -3.70 10.00 -16.60
N PRO A 52 -3.00 10.28 -15.49
CA PRO A 52 -1.73 10.96 -15.54
C PRO A 52 -0.71 10.07 -16.29
N PRO A 53 0.02 10.60 -17.29
CA PRO A 53 1.07 9.83 -17.93
C PRO A 53 2.18 9.52 -16.92
N LEU A 54 2.85 8.38 -17.09
CA LEU A 54 3.88 7.91 -16.15
C LEU A 54 4.99 8.96 -15.92
N THR A 55 5.35 9.71 -16.96
CA THR A 55 6.32 10.81 -16.87
C THR A 55 5.86 11.91 -15.92
N ALA A 56 4.57 12.29 -15.95
CA ALA A 56 4.01 13.26 -15.00
C ALA A 56 3.99 12.69 -13.58
N CYS A 57 3.68 11.40 -13.40
CA CYS A 57 3.73 10.75 -12.09
C CYS A 57 5.14 10.83 -11.47
N VAL A 58 6.18 10.49 -12.24
CA VAL A 58 7.57 10.57 -11.79
C VAL A 58 7.96 12.01 -11.41
N THR A 59 7.63 12.98 -12.28
CA THR A 59 7.93 14.39 -12.04
C THR A 59 7.25 14.91 -10.76
N LEU A 60 5.98 14.58 -10.55
CA LEU A 60 5.26 14.99 -9.35
C LEU A 60 5.77 14.29 -8.08
N GLY A 61 6.19 13.03 -8.17
CA GLY A 61 6.83 12.32 -7.06
C GLY A 61 8.17 12.96 -6.66
N ILE A 62 8.99 13.36 -7.63
CA ILE A 62 10.23 14.11 -7.38
C ILE A 62 9.93 15.47 -6.74
N LEU A 63 8.98 16.22 -7.32
CA LEU A 63 8.57 17.52 -6.80
C LEU A 63 8.11 17.41 -5.34
N TYR A 64 7.22 16.47 -5.04
CA TYR A 64 6.72 16.23 -3.69
C TYR A 64 7.85 16.00 -2.68
N ARG A 65 8.85 15.18 -3.03
CA ARG A 65 10.01 14.90 -2.18
C ARG A 65 10.95 16.10 -2.03
N GLN A 66 11.20 16.85 -3.10
CA GLN A 66 11.98 18.09 -3.06
C GLN A 66 11.33 19.14 -2.16
N SER A 67 10.00 19.15 -2.10
CA SER A 67 9.19 20.01 -1.25
C SER A 67 9.07 19.51 0.20
N GLY A 68 9.86 18.51 0.62
CA GLY A 68 9.89 17.95 1.97
C GLY A 68 8.85 16.87 2.26
N GLY A 69 8.09 16.43 1.23
CA GLY A 69 7.19 15.30 1.33
C GLY A 69 7.93 13.97 1.45
N VAL A 70 7.32 12.98 2.11
CA VAL A 70 7.89 11.63 2.30
C VAL A 70 7.14 10.61 1.46
N GLY A 71 7.89 9.78 0.74
CA GLY A 71 7.35 8.71 -0.12
C GLY A 71 6.97 9.18 -1.53
N ASP A 72 6.02 8.47 -2.14
CA ASP A 72 5.52 8.78 -3.48
C ASP A 72 3.99 8.50 -3.54
N PRO A 73 3.16 9.54 -3.37
CA PRO A 73 1.71 9.37 -3.26
C PRO A 73 1.07 8.72 -4.49
N LEU A 74 1.56 9.01 -5.70
CA LEU A 74 1.00 8.47 -6.95
C LEU A 74 1.40 7.01 -7.16
N LEU A 75 2.64 6.66 -6.83
CA LEU A 75 3.08 5.26 -6.87
C LEU A 75 2.30 4.40 -5.86
N GLN A 76 2.08 4.93 -4.64
CA GLN A 76 1.29 4.23 -3.63
C GLN A 76 -0.15 4.00 -4.12
N ALA A 77 -0.81 5.05 -4.64
CA ALA A 77 -2.16 4.91 -5.20
C ALA A 77 -2.21 3.87 -6.33
N HIS A 78 -1.18 3.81 -7.19
CA HIS A 78 -1.08 2.78 -8.21
C HIS A 78 -0.91 1.37 -7.63
N ALA A 79 -0.04 1.19 -6.65
CA ALA A 79 0.13 -0.10 -5.95
C ALA A 79 -1.18 -0.56 -5.30
N ASP A 80 -1.94 0.37 -4.72
CA ASP A 80 -3.23 0.07 -4.09
C ASP A 80 -4.30 -0.30 -5.13
N MET A 81 -4.33 0.36 -6.28
CA MET A 81 -5.22 -0.02 -7.40
C MET A 81 -4.92 -1.42 -7.94
N VAL A 82 -3.63 -1.78 -8.03
CA VAL A 82 -3.21 -3.14 -8.39
C VAL A 82 -3.65 -4.12 -7.32
N GLY A 83 -3.38 -3.85 -6.03
CA GLY A 83 -3.83 -4.70 -4.93
C GLY A 83 -5.35 -4.91 -4.88
N GLY A 84 -6.13 -3.86 -5.17
CA GLY A 84 -7.59 -3.94 -5.29
C GLY A 84 -8.08 -4.78 -6.47
N SER A 85 -7.37 -4.72 -7.60
CA SER A 85 -7.67 -5.47 -8.82
C SER A 85 -7.23 -6.94 -8.71
N ASP A 86 -6.09 -7.22 -8.09
CA ASP A 86 -5.62 -8.57 -7.77
C ASP A 86 -6.61 -9.31 -6.87
N ALA A 87 -7.14 -8.61 -5.86
CA ALA A 87 -8.19 -9.17 -5.00
C ALA A 87 -9.49 -9.49 -5.75
N ALA A 88 -9.75 -8.84 -6.90
CA ALA A 88 -10.91 -9.11 -7.75
C ALA A 88 -10.65 -10.20 -8.80
N ALA A 89 -9.41 -10.31 -9.31
CA ALA A 89 -9.01 -11.27 -10.32
C ALA A 89 -8.64 -12.66 -9.77
N PHE A 90 -8.13 -12.74 -8.52
CA PHE A 90 -7.57 -13.96 -7.93
C PHE A 90 -8.32 -14.46 -6.68
N ALA A 91 -9.65 -14.30 -6.65
CA ALA A 91 -10.50 -14.84 -5.59
C ALA A 91 -10.62 -16.38 -5.67
N ASP A 92 -9.52 -17.10 -5.40
CA ASP A 92 -9.49 -18.55 -5.34
C ASP A 92 -9.57 -19.03 -3.88
N LYS A 93 -10.67 -19.69 -3.52
CA LYS A 93 -10.85 -20.34 -2.21
C LYS A 93 -9.75 -21.40 -1.95
N HIS A 94 -9.12 -21.94 -3.01
CA HIS A 94 -7.97 -22.82 -2.89
C HIS A 94 -6.69 -22.08 -2.45
N GLU A 95 -6.50 -20.83 -2.86
CA GLU A 95 -5.39 -20.00 -2.38
C GLU A 95 -5.58 -19.63 -0.91
N LEU A 96 -6.78 -19.22 -0.50
CA LEU A 96 -7.08 -19.00 0.93
C LEU A 96 -6.80 -20.27 1.76
N ARG A 97 -7.16 -21.45 1.23
CA ARG A 97 -6.83 -22.72 1.86
C ARG A 97 -5.33 -22.98 1.95
N ARG A 98 -4.55 -22.70 0.88
CA ARG A 98 -3.08 -22.86 0.88
C ARG A 98 -2.42 -21.92 1.90
N GLU A 99 -2.79 -20.65 1.87
CA GLU A 99 -2.33 -19.62 2.81
C GLU A 99 -2.67 -19.99 4.26
N SER A 100 -3.87 -20.54 4.51
CA SER A 100 -4.26 -21.04 5.84
C SER A 100 -3.39 -22.20 6.31
N ILE A 101 -3.02 -23.12 5.42
CA ILE A 101 -2.12 -24.24 5.73
C ILE A 101 -0.73 -23.71 6.10
N SER A 102 -0.21 -22.73 5.34
CA SER A 102 1.07 -22.11 5.64
C SER A 102 1.03 -21.38 6.98
N PHE A 103 0.01 -20.56 7.24
CA PHE A 103 -0.15 -19.85 8.51
C PHE A 103 -0.16 -20.77 9.73
N ILE A 104 -0.81 -21.94 9.64
CA ILE A 104 -0.81 -22.94 10.71
C ILE A 104 0.61 -23.46 11.00
N ARG A 105 1.40 -23.73 9.95
CA ARG A 105 2.78 -24.22 10.10
C ARG A 105 3.67 -23.17 10.76
N GLU A 106 3.67 -21.97 10.20
CA GLU A 106 4.50 -20.85 10.68
C GLU A 106 4.13 -20.48 12.12
N THR A 107 2.84 -20.55 12.48
CA THR A 107 2.41 -20.34 13.88
C THR A 107 2.94 -21.43 14.81
N GLY A 108 3.03 -22.68 14.34
CA GLY A 108 3.65 -23.77 15.09
C GLY A 108 5.14 -23.51 15.34
N ASP A 109 5.87 -23.10 14.30
CA ASP A 109 7.30 -22.80 14.39
C ASP A 109 7.58 -21.59 15.30
N ALA A 110 6.77 -20.54 15.21
CA ALA A 110 6.84 -19.39 16.11
C ALA A 110 6.49 -19.75 17.56
N SER A 111 5.49 -20.60 17.78
CA SER A 111 5.12 -21.07 19.12
C SER A 111 6.26 -21.86 19.76
N LEU A 112 6.93 -22.73 18.98
CA LEU A 112 8.09 -23.46 19.45
C LEU A 112 9.25 -22.51 19.79
N ALA A 113 9.56 -21.56 18.91
CA ALA A 113 10.63 -20.59 19.14
C ALA A 113 10.37 -19.71 20.39
N LEU A 114 9.11 -19.37 20.67
CA LEU A 114 8.73 -18.64 21.88
C LEU A 114 8.92 -19.48 23.15
N LEU A 115 8.61 -20.78 23.11
CA LEU A 115 8.85 -21.69 24.22
C LEU A 115 10.36 -21.85 24.49
N GLU A 116 11.16 -22.02 23.43
CA GLU A 116 12.62 -22.09 23.53
C GLU A 116 13.20 -20.79 24.12
N ALA A 117 12.70 -19.62 23.72
CA ALA A 117 13.13 -18.33 24.27
C ALA A 117 12.67 -18.07 25.72
N ALA A 118 11.70 -18.83 26.22
CA ALA A 118 11.20 -18.74 27.59
C ALA A 118 11.95 -19.67 28.57
N GLU A 119 12.83 -20.54 28.08
CA GLU A 119 13.65 -21.41 28.93
C GLU A 119 14.62 -20.57 29.80
N PRO A 120 14.94 -20.99 31.04
CA PRO A 120 15.78 -20.23 31.97
C PRO A 120 17.16 -19.84 31.43
N ASP A 121 17.71 -20.64 30.52
CA ASP A 121 19.04 -20.47 29.92
C ASP A 121 19.00 -19.86 28.51
N ALA A 122 17.85 -19.37 28.05
CA ALA A 122 17.70 -18.77 26.72
C ALA A 122 18.55 -17.50 26.56
N GLY A 123 19.30 -17.43 25.46
CA GLY A 123 20.20 -16.33 25.14
C GLY A 123 19.65 -15.38 24.07
N GLU A 124 20.51 -14.49 23.58
CA GLU A 124 20.15 -13.54 22.52
C GLU A 124 19.75 -14.24 21.21
N ALA A 125 20.32 -15.42 20.93
CA ALA A 125 20.04 -16.17 19.71
C ALA A 125 18.60 -16.70 19.67
N GLU A 126 18.12 -17.27 20.79
CA GLU A 126 16.76 -17.79 20.94
C GLU A 126 15.75 -16.64 20.87
N ASN A 127 16.05 -15.50 21.50
CA ASN A 127 15.22 -14.28 21.44
C ASN A 127 15.14 -13.70 20.02
N ALA A 128 16.25 -13.67 19.28
CA ALA A 128 16.30 -13.19 17.91
C ALA A 128 15.52 -14.11 16.96
N ARG A 129 15.65 -15.44 17.14
CA ARG A 129 14.87 -16.43 16.40
C ARG A 129 13.38 -16.29 16.68
N ALA A 130 12.97 -16.23 17.95
CA ALA A 130 11.56 -16.03 18.32
C ALA A 130 10.98 -14.75 17.72
N SER A 131 11.73 -13.65 17.76
CA SER A 131 11.34 -12.38 17.15
C SER A 131 11.13 -12.50 15.63
N LYS A 132 12.04 -13.19 14.94
CA LYS A 132 11.93 -13.45 13.50
C LYS A 132 10.66 -14.26 13.18
N GLU A 133 10.48 -15.41 13.85
CA GLU A 133 9.35 -16.31 13.55
C GLU A 133 7.99 -15.65 13.85
N VAL A 134 7.90 -14.82 14.91
CA VAL A 134 6.68 -14.04 15.21
C VAL A 134 6.40 -12.98 14.13
N LEU A 135 7.43 -12.33 13.60
CA LEU A 135 7.28 -11.39 12.48
C LEU A 135 6.83 -12.11 11.20
N ASP A 136 7.33 -13.32 10.95
CA ASP A 136 6.90 -14.13 9.81
C ASP A 136 5.41 -14.53 9.94
N VAL A 137 4.96 -14.93 11.13
CA VAL A 137 3.52 -15.19 11.40
C VAL A 137 2.67 -13.94 11.18
N ARG A 138 3.13 -12.76 11.62
CA ARG A 138 2.42 -11.49 11.37
C ARG A 138 2.24 -11.24 9.87
N ASN A 139 3.29 -11.43 9.08
CA ASN A 139 3.23 -11.26 7.63
C ASN A 139 2.19 -12.20 6.99
N TRP A 140 2.10 -13.46 7.45
CA TRP A 140 1.08 -14.40 6.98
C TRP A 140 -0.34 -14.03 7.45
N ALA A 141 -0.49 -13.56 8.69
CA ALA A 141 -1.78 -13.08 9.21
C ALA A 141 -2.31 -11.91 8.37
N ASP A 142 -1.44 -10.94 8.03
CA ASP A 142 -1.80 -9.79 7.19
C ASP A 142 -2.27 -10.22 5.80
N ARG A 143 -1.62 -11.24 5.19
CA ARG A 143 -2.04 -11.84 3.91
C ARG A 143 -3.41 -12.51 3.99
N ILE A 144 -3.68 -13.25 5.07
CA ILE A 144 -4.98 -13.91 5.27
C ILE A 144 -6.09 -12.88 5.52
N LEU A 145 -5.83 -11.85 6.33
CA LEU A 145 -6.80 -10.78 6.62
C LEU A 145 -7.19 -10.01 5.35
N ALA A 146 -6.21 -9.70 4.49
CA ALA A 146 -6.47 -9.08 3.19
C ALA A 146 -7.41 -9.94 2.31
N ARG A 147 -7.38 -11.27 2.48
CA ARG A 147 -8.22 -12.23 1.74
C ARG A 147 -9.58 -12.52 2.39
N LEU A 148 -9.68 -12.50 3.72
CA LEU A 148 -10.92 -12.76 4.48
C LEU A 148 -11.89 -11.57 4.51
N GLY A 149 -11.40 -10.34 4.38
CA GLY A 149 -12.21 -9.12 4.40
C GLY A 149 -13.21 -8.94 3.25
N ARG A 150 -13.49 -9.98 2.45
CA ARG A 150 -14.29 -9.89 1.22
C ARG A 150 -15.55 -10.79 1.26
N LYS A 151 -16.72 -10.17 1.05
CA LYS A 151 -18.01 -10.85 0.80
C LYS A 151 -17.95 -11.59 -0.57
N PRO A 152 -18.55 -12.79 -0.70
CA PRO A 152 -18.60 -13.46 -1.99
C PRO A 152 -19.45 -12.67 -3.00
N PRO A 153 -19.24 -12.86 -4.31
CA PRO A 153 -20.13 -12.31 -5.33
C PRO A 153 -21.57 -12.83 -5.16
#